data_AF-A0A8C2S3C5-F1
#
_entry.id   AF-A0A8C2S3C5-F1
#
_cell.length_a   1.000
_cell.length_b   1.000
_cell.length_c   1.000
_cell.angle_alpha   90.00
_cell.angle_beta   90.00
_cell.angle_gamma   90.00
#
_symmetry.space_group_name_H-M   'P 1'
#
loop_
_entity.id
_entity.type
_entity.pdbx_description
1 polymer ?
#
loop_
_entity_poly.entity_id
_entity_poly.type
_entity_poly.pdbx_seq_one_letter_code
_entity_poly.pdbx_strand_id
1 'polypeptide(L)'
;MLGGPRLTLSHGRGYLQGTWEKAYQDHRRKVQEARPVVDSRAPLTLSHLRLKLGKLKLEEGRLAVIDRDNRLLLEKLSRILRPRGQTRSGGTCANR
;
A
#
# COMPACT_ATOMS: atom_id res chain seq x y z
N MET A 1 -83.79 -19.30 39.25
CA MET A 1 -82.61 -19.74 40.02
C MET A 1 -81.98 -20.90 39.26
N LEU A 2 -80.78 -20.90 38.68
CA LEU A 2 -79.64 -19.98 38.65
C LEU A 2 -78.94 -20.25 37.29
N GLY A 3 -78.72 -19.21 36.48
CA GLY A 3 -77.87 -19.32 35.30
C GLY A 3 -76.42 -19.47 35.74
N GLY A 4 -75.80 -20.61 35.45
CA GLY A 4 -74.40 -20.88 35.80
C GLY A 4 -73.45 -19.86 35.17
N PRO A 5 -72.36 -19.48 35.85
CA PRO A 5 -71.46 -18.44 35.37
C PRO A 5 -70.77 -18.91 34.09
N ARG A 6 -71.02 -18.18 33.00
CA ARG A 6 -70.31 -18.36 31.74
C ARG A 6 -68.86 -17.92 31.96
N LEU A 7 -67.95 -18.88 32.14
CA LEU A 7 -66.52 -18.63 32.18
C LEU A 7 -66.06 -18.09 30.82
N THR A 8 -65.97 -16.76 30.70
CA THR A 8 -65.25 -16.14 29.60
C THR A 8 -63.77 -16.37 29.87
N LEU A 9 -63.22 -17.47 29.37
CA LEU A 9 -61.78 -17.57 29.17
C LEU A 9 -61.37 -16.42 28.25
N SER A 10 -60.81 -15.36 28.83
CA SER A 10 -60.05 -14.33 28.11
C SER A 10 -58.79 -15.01 27.59
N HIS A 11 -58.94 -15.75 26.50
CA HIS A 11 -57.85 -16.46 25.85
C HIS A 11 -56.75 -15.45 25.52
N GLY A 12 -55.54 -15.71 26.03
CA GLY A 12 -54.34 -14.89 25.96
C GLY A 12 -53.82 -14.63 24.55
N ARG A 13 -54.58 -13.89 23.73
CA ARG A 13 -54.15 -13.46 22.39
C ARG A 13 -53.03 -12.42 22.44
N GLY A 14 -53.01 -11.55 23.45
CA GLY A 14 -51.97 -10.52 23.58
C GLY A 14 -50.59 -11.06 23.98
N TYR A 15 -50.55 -12.12 24.80
CA TYR A 15 -49.30 -12.73 25.25
C TYR A 15 -48.59 -13.47 24.10
N LEU A 16 -49.34 -14.26 23.33
CA LEU A 16 -48.80 -14.97 22.16
C LEU A 16 -48.35 -14.01 21.06
N GLN A 17 -49.09 -12.92 20.83
CA GLN A 17 -48.72 -11.89 19.85
C GLN A 17 -47.41 -11.18 20.23
N GLY A 18 -47.21 -10.85 21.51
CA GLY A 18 -45.96 -10.26 21.99
C GLY A 18 -44.75 -11.19 21.90
N THR A 19 -44.94 -12.51 22.08
CA THR A 19 -43.83 -13.48 21.97
C THR A 19 -43.32 -13.63 20.53
N TRP A 20 -44.22 -13.63 19.55
CA TRP A 20 -43.84 -13.73 18.14
C TRP A 20 -43.17 -12.44 17.64
N GLU A 21 -43.70 -11.28 18.04
CA GLU A 21 -43.12 -9.98 17.73
C GLU A 21 -41.68 -9.87 18.28
N LYS A 22 -41.48 -10.28 19.53
CA LYS A 22 -40.15 -10.30 20.15
C LYS A 22 -39.19 -11.26 19.42
N ALA A 23 -39.64 -12.47 19.09
CA ALA A 23 -38.83 -13.45 18.37
C ALA A 23 -38.44 -12.95 16.97
N TYR A 24 -39.35 -12.24 16.29
CA TYR A 24 -39.10 -11.63 15.00
C TYR A 24 -38.06 -10.51 15.09
N GLN A 25 -38.20 -9.60 16.06
CA GLN A 25 -37.23 -8.54 16.31
C GLN A 25 -35.84 -9.09 16.67
N ASP A 26 -35.78 -10.13 17.51
CA ASP A 26 -34.55 -10.82 17.88
C ASP A 26 -33.88 -11.48 16.66
N HIS A 27 -34.66 -12.11 15.78
CA HIS A 27 -34.15 -12.67 14.54
C HIS A 27 -33.58 -11.58 13.61
N ARG A 28 -34.33 -10.50 13.41
CA ARG A 28 -33.89 -9.37 12.56
C ARG A 28 -32.59 -8.76 13.06
N ARG A 29 -32.46 -8.57 14.39
CA ARG A 29 -31.21 -8.12 15.01
C ARG A 29 -30.06 -9.08 14.72
N LYS A 30 -30.25 -10.38 14.93
CA LYS A 30 -29.21 -11.41 14.66
C LYS A 30 -28.80 -11.44 13.19
N VAL A 31 -29.74 -11.26 12.27
CA VAL A 31 -29.47 -11.19 10.83
C VAL A 31 -28.67 -9.92 10.49
N GLN A 32 -29.02 -8.79 11.09
CA GLN A 32 -28.33 -7.51 10.86
C GLN A 32 -26.92 -7.51 11.44
N GLU A 33 -26.72 -8.15 12.60
CA GLU A 33 -25.42 -8.25 13.27
C GLU A 33 -24.55 -9.39 12.74
N ALA A 34 -25.11 -10.27 11.90
CA ALA A 34 -24.39 -11.41 11.34
C ALA A 34 -23.19 -10.93 10.53
N ARG A 35 -21.99 -11.35 10.94
CA ARG A 35 -20.76 -11.10 10.19
C ARG A 35 -20.60 -12.12 9.06
N PRO A 36 -20.06 -11.72 7.91
CA PRO A 36 -19.74 -12.66 6.84
C PRO A 36 -18.73 -13.71 7.34
N VAL A 37 -18.92 -14.96 6.91
CA VAL A 37 -18.04 -16.09 7.27
C VAL A 37 -16.62 -15.92 6.70
N VAL A 38 -16.52 -15.27 5.54
CA VAL A 38 -15.26 -15.04 4.84
C VAL A 38 -14.95 -13.55 4.82
N ASP A 39 -13.73 -13.21 5.17
CA ASP A 39 -13.22 -11.86 4.96
C ASP A 39 -13.06 -11.61 3.45
N SER A 40 -13.86 -10.68 2.93
CA SER A 40 -13.80 -10.25 1.52
C SER A 40 -13.05 -8.93 1.36
N ARG A 41 -12.34 -8.46 2.38
CA ARG A 41 -11.54 -7.23 2.32
C ARG A 41 -10.36 -7.39 1.37
N ALA A 42 -9.96 -6.28 0.76
CA ALA A 42 -8.75 -6.23 -0.03
C ALA A 42 -7.54 -6.58 0.86
N PRO A 43 -6.62 -7.45 0.40
CA PRO A 43 -5.37 -7.71 1.10
C PRO A 43 -4.58 -6.43 1.35
N LEU A 44 -3.84 -6.37 2.45
CA LEU A 44 -2.95 -5.26 2.75
C LEU A 44 -1.91 -5.10 1.64
N THR A 45 -1.85 -3.90 1.06
CA THR A 45 -0.82 -3.54 0.07
C THR A 45 0.51 -3.33 0.76
N LEU A 46 1.29 -4.39 0.93
CA LEU A 46 2.62 -4.30 1.53
C LEU A 46 3.56 -3.55 0.59
N SER A 47 4.25 -2.52 1.10
CA SER A 47 5.15 -1.66 0.31
C SER A 47 6.29 -2.44 -0.36
N HIS A 48 6.78 -3.51 0.27
CA HIS A 48 7.81 -4.38 -0.27
C HIS A 48 7.32 -5.30 -1.41
N LEU A 49 6.01 -5.49 -1.59
CA LEU A 49 5.44 -6.17 -2.75
C LEU A 49 5.41 -5.23 -3.97
N ARG A 50 5.32 -3.91 -3.75
CA ARG A 50 5.36 -2.90 -4.81
C ARG A 50 6.78 -2.59 -5.28
N LEU A 51 7.77 -2.70 -4.41
CA LEU A 51 9.15 -2.31 -4.68
C LEU A 51 10.11 -3.48 -4.49
N LYS A 52 10.80 -3.88 -5.58
CA LYS A 52 11.86 -4.89 -5.56
C LYS A 52 13.16 -4.30 -5.04
N LEU A 53 13.23 -4.05 -3.72
CA LEU A 53 14.38 -3.42 -3.06
C LEU A 53 15.72 -4.10 -3.36
N GLY A 54 15.75 -5.44 -3.45
CA GLY A 54 16.97 -6.17 -3.80
C GLY A 54 17.48 -5.85 -5.22
N LYS A 55 16.56 -5.70 -6.19
CA LYS A 55 16.92 -5.29 -7.55
C LYS A 55 17.44 -3.85 -7.58
N LEU A 56 16.78 -2.93 -6.86
CA LEU A 56 17.18 -1.53 -6.81
C LEU A 56 18.61 -1.38 -6.25
N LYS A 57 18.90 -2.03 -5.12
CA LYS A 57 20.24 -2.00 -4.51
C LYS A 57 21.32 -2.57 -5.43
N LEU A 58 21.02 -3.63 -6.15
CA LEU A 58 21.96 -4.23 -7.10
C LEU A 58 22.28 -3.26 -8.24
N GLU A 59 21.27 -2.63 -8.83
CA GLU A 59 21.44 -1.66 -9.91
C GLU A 59 22.18 -0.40 -9.44
N GLU A 60 21.89 0.11 -8.23
CA GLU A 60 22.67 1.19 -7.61
C GLU A 60 24.15 0.83 -7.48
N GLY A 61 24.47 -0.39 -7.02
CA GLY A 61 25.85 -0.86 -6.92
C GLY A 61 26.55 -0.94 -8.28
N ARG A 62 25.85 -1.45 -9.31
CA ARG A 62 26.37 -1.50 -10.69
C ARG A 62 26.66 -0.12 -11.24
N LEU A 63 25.74 0.84 -11.04
CA LEU A 63 25.91 2.22 -11.48
C LEU A 63 27.07 2.91 -10.76
N ALA A 64 27.21 2.69 -9.45
CA ALA A 64 28.33 3.26 -8.68
C ALA A 64 29.70 2.79 -9.18
N VAL A 65 29.82 1.52 -9.59
CA VAL A 65 31.05 0.99 -10.20
C VAL A 65 31.31 1.66 -11.55
N ILE A 66 30.30 1.73 -12.42
CA ILE A 66 30.40 2.39 -13.72
C ILE A 66 30.83 3.86 -13.57
N ASP A 67 30.22 4.60 -12.64
CA ASP A 67 30.54 6.00 -12.40
C ASP A 67 31.98 6.20 -11.90
N ARG A 68 32.44 5.32 -11.01
CA ARG A 68 33.84 5.32 -10.56
C ARG A 68 34.79 5.09 -11.73
N ASP A 69 34.51 4.10 -12.56
CA ASP A 69 35.36 3.73 -13.68
C ASP A 69 35.38 4.82 -14.75
N ASN A 70 34.22 5.44 -15.03
CA ASN A 70 34.11 6.58 -15.94
C ASN A 70 34.97 7.77 -15.47
N ARG A 71 34.95 8.09 -14.16
CA ARG A 71 35.81 9.15 -13.59
C ARG A 71 37.30 8.82 -13.79
N LEU A 72 37.70 7.60 -13.51
CA LEU A 72 39.09 7.15 -13.69
C LEU A 72 39.52 7.19 -15.16
N LEU A 73 38.63 6.81 -16.07
CA LEU A 73 38.88 6.87 -17.52
C LEU A 73 39.09 8.32 -17.97
N LEU A 74 38.21 9.23 -17.57
CA LEU A 74 38.32 10.66 -17.88
C LEU A 74 39.62 11.27 -17.33
N GLU A 75 40.01 10.90 -16.12
CA GLU A 75 41.28 11.35 -15.55
C GLU A 75 42.47 10.89 -16.40
N LYS A 76 42.50 9.62 -16.81
CA LYS A 76 43.56 9.08 -17.67
C LYS A 76 43.59 9.77 -19.03
N LEU A 77 42.42 9.96 -19.66
CA LEU A 77 42.31 10.64 -20.93
C LEU A 77 42.80 12.09 -20.83
N SER A 78 42.44 12.82 -19.76
CA SER A 78 42.92 14.19 -19.58
C SER A 78 44.44 14.27 -19.48
N ARG A 79 45.09 13.30 -18.83
CA ARG A 79 46.55 13.22 -18.76
C ARG A 79 47.20 12.92 -20.11
N ILE A 80 46.59 12.06 -20.92
CA ILE A 80 47.09 11.69 -22.27
C ILE A 80 46.86 12.82 -23.26
N LEU A 81 45.68 13.43 -23.24
CA LEU A 81 45.27 14.49 -24.15
C LEU A 81 45.86 15.85 -23.79
N ARG A 82 46.42 16.01 -22.59
CA ARG A 82 47.14 17.22 -22.22
C ARG A 82 48.32 17.41 -23.18
N PRO A 83 48.37 18.51 -23.97
CA PRO A 83 49.43 18.71 -24.94
C PRO A 83 50.80 18.71 -24.26
N ARG A 84 51.72 17.86 -24.73
CA ARG A 84 53.11 17.82 -24.24
C ARG A 84 54.01 18.92 -24.81
N GLY A 85 53.45 19.91 -25.48
CA GLY A 85 54.23 20.93 -26.17
C GLY A 85 53.47 22.23 -26.36
N GLN A 86 53.31 22.99 -25.28
CA GLN A 86 53.33 24.43 -25.40
C GLN A 86 54.79 24.85 -25.23
N THR A 87 55.59 24.64 -26.28
CA THR A 87 56.82 25.40 -26.47
C THR A 87 56.40 26.86 -26.58
N ARG A 88 56.48 27.62 -25.48
CA ARG A 88 56.68 29.07 -25.56
C ARG A 88 58.03 29.28 -26.26
N SER A 89 58.03 29.19 -27.58
CA SER A 89 59.10 29.75 -28.40
C SER A 89 59.02 31.26 -28.18
N GLY A 90 59.96 31.79 -27.40
CA GLY A 90 60.21 33.22 -27.35
C GLY A 90 60.48 33.73 -28.76
N GLY A 91 59.85 34.85 -29.10
CA GLY A 91 59.93 35.45 -30.42
C GLY A 91 59.15 36.74 -30.45
N THR A 92 59.55 37.71 -29.62
CA THR A 92 59.20 39.11 -29.83
C THR A 92 59.79 39.55 -31.16
N CYS A 93 58.97 39.63 -32.21
CA CYS A 93 59.29 40.44 -33.38
C CYS A 93 58.63 41.81 -33.19
N ALA A 94 59.42 42.77 -32.72
CA ALA A 94 59.15 44.19 -32.91
C ALA A 94 59.37 44.50 -34.39
N ASN A 95 58.38 45.09 -35.06
CA ASN A 95 58.54 45.62 -36.41
C ASN A 95 58.47 47.15 -36.37
N ARG A 96 59.39 47.73 -37.14
CA ARG A 96 59.79 49.13 -37.24
C ARG A 96 58.74 50.00 -37.93
#